data_AF-A0A1V5BGJ9-F1
#
_entry.id   AF-A0A1V5BGJ9-F1
#
_cell.length_a   1.000
_cell.length_b   1.000
_cell.length_c   1.000
_cell.angle_alpha   90.00
_cell.angle_beta   90.00
_cell.angle_gamma   90.00
#
_symmetry.space_group_name_H-M   'P 1'
#
loop_
_entity.id
_entity.type
_entity.pdbx_description
1 polymer ?
#
loop_
_entity_poly.entity_id
_entity_poly.type
_entity_poly.pdbx_seq_one_letter_code
_entity_poly.pdbx_strand_id
1 'polypeptide(L)'
;MKKIIVLLLIILVPASIWYWGNRSLHQPISVNNVVSIKIWTAISGFDSRKAAPEEIQNIVKWFNSSNNIRQNKYFAGITPYAGIIIELKTGKQINIINSGEDFEVQRYVGFKKVSYWAKQKDIRELLAKLASGEI
;
A
#
# COMPACT_ATOMS: atom_id res chain seq x y z
N MET A 1 -15.04 -41.26 -19.93
CA MET A 1 -15.62 -39.98 -19.47
C MET A 1 -15.28 -39.66 -18.01
N LYS A 2 -15.64 -40.50 -17.02
CA LYS A 2 -15.34 -40.23 -15.59
C LYS A 2 -13.85 -39.94 -15.30
N LYS A 3 -12.91 -40.68 -15.91
CA LYS A 3 -11.46 -40.47 -15.73
C LYS A 3 -10.94 -39.12 -16.28
N ILE A 4 -11.57 -38.58 -17.33
CA ILE A 4 -11.20 -37.29 -17.94
C ILE A 4 -11.69 -36.12 -17.06
N ILE A 5 -12.89 -36.26 -16.47
CA ILE A 5 -13.46 -35.26 -15.55
C ILE A 5 -12.62 -35.14 -14.27
N VAL A 6 -12.15 -36.27 -13.75
CA VAL A 6 -11.27 -36.29 -12.56
C VAL A 6 -9.93 -35.61 -12.85
N LEU A 7 -9.35 -35.84 -14.04
CA LEU A 7 -8.09 -35.19 -14.44
C LEU A 7 -8.23 -33.67 -14.56
N LEU A 8 -9.35 -33.18 -15.12
CA LEU A 8 -9.64 -31.75 -15.23
C LEU A 8 -9.79 -31.07 -13.87
N LEU A 9 -10.47 -31.72 -12.91
CA LEU A 9 -10.62 -31.20 -11.55
C LEU A 9 -9.28 -31.11 -10.80
N ILE A 10 -8.38 -32.07 -10.99
CA ILE A 10 -7.03 -32.07 -10.39
C ILE A 10 -6.18 -30.91 -10.89
N ILE A 11 -6.42 -30.41 -12.11
CA ILE A 11 -5.69 -29.26 -12.68
C ILE A 11 -6.36 -27.93 -12.30
N LEU A 12 -7.69 -27.88 -12.29
CA LEU A 12 -8.47 -26.66 -12.03
C LEU A 12 -8.42 -26.23 -10.56
N VAL A 13 -8.37 -27.17 -9.61
CA VAL A 13 -8.35 -26.84 -8.17
C VAL A 13 -7.03 -26.16 -7.76
N PRO A 14 -5.83 -26.67 -8.11
CA PRO A 14 -4.58 -25.97 -7.83
C PRO A 14 -4.46 -24.64 -8.58
N ALA A 15 -4.91 -24.58 -9.84
CA ALA A 15 -4.88 -23.35 -10.63
C ALA A 15 -5.77 -22.25 -10.03
N SER A 16 -6.95 -22.61 -9.51
CA SER A 16 -7.84 -21.66 -8.85
C SER A 16 -7.31 -21.21 -7.48
N ILE A 17 -6.72 -22.10 -6.70
CA ILE A 17 -6.03 -21.75 -5.44
C ILE A 17 -4.87 -20.78 -5.71
N TRP A 18 -4.09 -21.02 -6.76
CA TRP A 18 -2.99 -20.15 -7.16
C TRP A 18 -3.49 -18.79 -7.68
N TYR A 19 -4.55 -18.79 -8.49
CA TYR A 19 -5.19 -17.57 -9.01
C TYR A 19 -5.80 -16.71 -7.90
N TRP A 20 -6.39 -17.31 -6.87
CA TRP A 20 -6.99 -16.60 -5.73
C TRP A 20 -5.96 -16.20 -4.69
N GLY A 21 -4.94 -17.02 -4.46
CA GLY A 21 -3.86 -16.79 -3.50
C GLY A 21 -2.91 -15.65 -3.88
N ASN A 22 -2.76 -15.34 -5.17
CA ASN A 22 -1.82 -14.32 -5.66
C ASN A 22 -2.32 -12.87 -5.62
N ARG A 23 -3.46 -12.58 -4.97
CA ARG A 23 -3.79 -11.19 -4.62
C ARG A 23 -2.98 -10.74 -3.40
N SER A 24 -1.67 -10.61 -3.60
CA SER A 24 -0.79 -10.06 -2.57
C SER A 24 -1.33 -8.70 -2.11
N LEU A 25 -1.50 -8.55 -0.79
CA LEU A 25 -1.91 -7.30 -0.17
C LEU A 25 -0.96 -6.17 -0.58
N HIS A 26 0.34 -6.50 -0.65
CA HIS A 26 1.40 -5.61 -1.08
C HIS A 26 1.89 -5.98 -2.49
N GLN A 27 1.80 -5.05 -3.43
CA GLN A 27 2.34 -5.21 -4.78
C GLN A 27 3.32 -4.07 -5.04
N PRO A 28 4.59 -4.38 -5.36
CA PRO A 28 5.58 -3.38 -5.72
C PRO A 28 5.10 -2.49 -6.88
N ILE A 29 5.57 -1.25 -6.90
CA ILE A 29 5.31 -0.28 -7.97
C ILE A 29 6.62 0.22 -8.57
N SER A 30 6.57 0.61 -9.85
CA SER A 30 7.69 1.28 -10.52
C SER A 30 7.51 2.79 -10.44
N VAL A 31 8.62 3.53 -10.30
CA VAL A 31 8.64 5.00 -10.38
C VAL A 31 8.00 5.49 -11.68
N ASN A 32 8.21 4.77 -12.79
CA ASN A 32 7.63 5.12 -14.09
C ASN A 32 6.11 5.03 -14.14
N ASN A 33 5.47 4.34 -13.17
CA ASN A 33 4.04 4.21 -13.05
C ASN A 33 3.42 5.22 -12.08
N VAL A 34 4.24 6.03 -11.41
CA VAL A 34 3.79 7.10 -10.51
C VAL A 34 3.52 8.36 -11.31
N VAL A 35 2.36 8.98 -11.08
CA VAL A 35 1.97 10.29 -11.61
C VAL A 35 2.41 11.38 -10.65
N SER A 36 2.09 11.21 -9.37
CA SER A 36 2.49 12.15 -8.32
C SER A 36 2.54 11.45 -6.96
N ILE A 37 3.32 12.01 -6.04
CA ILE A 37 3.25 11.67 -4.62
C ILE A 37 2.94 12.96 -3.86
N LYS A 38 1.88 12.92 -3.06
CA LYS A 38 1.49 14.00 -2.16
C LYS A 38 1.79 13.58 -0.72
N ILE A 39 2.44 14.45 0.01
CA ILE A 39 2.76 14.28 1.43
C ILE A 39 1.94 15.33 2.17
N TRP A 40 1.19 14.92 3.18
CA TRP A 40 0.24 15.79 3.86
C TRP A 40 0.28 15.61 5.38
N THR A 41 -0.11 16.66 6.10
CA THR A 41 -0.28 16.70 7.55
C THR A 41 -1.58 17.45 7.90
N ALA A 42 -2.15 17.14 9.07
CA ALA A 42 -3.37 17.73 9.60
C ALA A 42 -3.19 18.34 11.00
N ILE A 43 -1.94 18.45 11.51
CA ILE A 43 -1.66 18.95 12.88
C ILE A 43 -2.08 20.41 13.07
N SER A 44 -1.73 21.27 12.11
CA SER A 44 -1.90 22.72 12.18
C SER A 44 -2.89 23.25 11.12
N GLY A 45 -3.79 22.38 10.67
CA GLY A 45 -4.57 22.54 9.44
C GLY A 45 -4.15 21.52 8.39
N PHE A 46 -4.98 21.32 7.36
CA PHE A 46 -4.64 20.42 6.26
C PHE A 46 -3.60 21.10 5.36
N ASP A 47 -2.33 20.71 5.52
CA ASP A 47 -1.24 21.13 4.65
C ASP A 47 -0.77 19.96 3.79
N SER A 48 -0.40 20.24 2.55
CA SER A 48 0.11 19.23 1.63
C SER A 48 1.12 19.79 0.65
N ARG A 49 2.16 19.01 0.37
CA ARG A 49 3.15 19.30 -0.67
C ARG A 49 3.33 18.12 -1.62
N LYS A 50 3.77 18.41 -2.84
CA LYS A 50 4.23 17.37 -3.77
C LYS A 50 5.63 16.93 -3.37
N ALA A 51 5.91 15.64 -3.50
CA ALA A 51 7.25 15.11 -3.30
C ALA A 51 8.19 15.56 -4.42
N ALA A 52 9.44 15.88 -4.08
CA ALA A 52 10.48 16.18 -5.06
C ALA A 52 10.89 14.91 -5.85
N PRO A 53 11.52 15.01 -7.03
CA PRO A 53 11.89 13.85 -7.84
C PRO A 53 12.72 12.79 -7.08
N GLU A 54 13.69 13.21 -6.27
CA GLU A 54 14.51 12.30 -5.44
C GLU A 54 13.67 11.62 -4.35
N GLU A 55 12.76 12.38 -3.74
CA GLU A 55 11.85 11.89 -2.71
C GLU A 55 10.85 10.88 -3.28
N ILE A 56 10.42 11.06 -4.54
CA ILE A 56 9.60 10.06 -5.24
C ILE A 56 10.35 8.73 -5.36
N GLN A 57 11.62 8.75 -5.79
CA GLN A 57 12.42 7.54 -5.90
C GLN A 57 12.58 6.85 -4.54
N ASN A 58 12.86 7.63 -3.49
CA ASN A 58 13.01 7.13 -2.13
C ASN A 58 11.70 6.52 -1.61
N ILE A 59 10.57 7.20 -1.72
CA ILE A 59 9.27 6.69 -1.26
C ILE A 59 8.89 5.40 -1.99
N VAL A 60 9.11 5.32 -3.30
CA VAL A 60 8.84 4.09 -4.06
C VAL A 60 9.75 2.95 -3.61
N LYS A 61 11.05 3.22 -3.42
CA LYS A 61 12.02 2.24 -2.92
C LYS A 61 11.62 1.74 -1.54
N TRP A 62 11.31 2.64 -0.62
CA TRP A 62 10.86 2.32 0.74
C TRP A 62 9.58 1.49 0.70
N PHE A 63 8.57 1.94 -0.04
CA PHE A 63 7.31 1.22 -0.20
C PHE A 63 7.55 -0.21 -0.66
N ASN A 64 8.33 -0.42 -1.73
CA ASN A 64 8.63 -1.75 -2.27
C ASN A 64 9.45 -2.64 -1.31
N SER A 65 10.18 -2.03 -0.36
CA SER A 65 10.95 -2.74 0.68
C SER A 65 10.16 -3.04 1.96
N SER A 66 8.87 -2.69 1.99
CA SER A 66 8.01 -2.90 3.16
C SER A 66 7.89 -4.39 3.50
N ASN A 67 7.91 -4.70 4.79
CA ASN A 67 7.82 -6.07 5.29
C ASN A 67 6.75 -6.20 6.40
N ASN A 68 6.64 -7.40 6.97
CA ASN A 68 5.66 -7.73 8.00
C ASN A 68 4.23 -7.33 7.61
N ILE A 69 3.83 -7.72 6.40
CA ILE A 69 2.53 -7.36 5.82
C ILE A 69 1.41 -8.13 6.53
N ARG A 70 0.53 -7.42 7.23
CA ARG A 70 -0.58 -8.02 8.00
C ARG A 70 -1.90 -7.39 7.59
N GLN A 71 -2.89 -8.19 7.24
CA GLN A 71 -4.19 -7.67 6.80
C GLN A 71 -4.86 -6.83 7.89
N ASN A 72 -5.36 -5.66 7.53
CA ASN A 72 -6.19 -4.82 8.37
C ASN A 72 -7.61 -4.80 7.79
N LYS A 73 -8.46 -5.75 8.23
CA LYS A 73 -9.82 -5.91 7.67
C LYS A 73 -10.76 -4.76 8.02
N TYR A 74 -10.49 -4.08 9.14
CA TYR A 74 -11.39 -3.08 9.71
C TYR A 74 -11.01 -1.65 9.39
N PHE A 75 -9.94 -1.44 8.61
CA PHE A 75 -9.40 -0.09 8.35
C PHE A 75 -9.17 0.66 9.67
N ALA A 76 -8.74 -0.07 10.70
CA ALA A 76 -8.69 0.40 12.09
C ALA A 76 -7.54 1.39 12.37
N GLY A 77 -6.92 1.95 11.34
CA GLY A 77 -5.93 3.01 11.52
C GLY A 77 -6.52 4.18 12.28
N ILE A 78 -5.69 4.75 13.13
CA ILE A 78 -5.99 5.95 13.89
C ILE A 78 -6.22 7.07 12.88
N THR A 79 -7.25 7.92 13.06
CA THR A 79 -7.48 9.11 12.24
C THR A 79 -6.17 9.89 12.13
N PRO A 80 -5.51 9.84 10.98
CA PRO A 80 -4.10 10.16 10.93
C PRO A 80 -3.88 11.66 10.79
N TYR A 81 -2.97 12.19 11.61
CA TYR A 81 -2.48 13.55 11.45
C TYR A 81 -1.48 13.70 10.30
N ALA A 82 -1.11 12.62 9.61
CA ALA A 82 -0.20 12.66 8.47
C ALA A 82 -0.31 11.44 7.54
N GLY A 83 0.03 11.62 6.27
CA GLY A 83 0.04 10.54 5.29
C GLY A 83 0.76 10.86 3.98
N ILE A 84 0.87 9.83 3.15
CA ILE A 84 1.43 9.88 1.80
C ILE A 84 0.39 9.29 0.84
N ILE A 85 0.09 10.00 -0.24
CA ILE A 85 -0.80 9.55 -1.32
C ILE A 85 0.04 9.38 -2.57
N ILE A 86 0.13 8.16 -3.06
CA ILE A 86 0.79 7.81 -4.32
C ILE A 86 -0.29 7.64 -5.39
N GLU A 87 -0.27 8.50 -6.39
CA GLU A 87 -1.16 8.44 -7.55
C GLU A 87 -0.47 7.69 -8.69
N LEU A 88 -1.11 6.63 -9.20
CA LEU A 88 -0.58 5.81 -10.27
C LEU A 88 -1.19 6.20 -11.62
N LYS A 89 -0.47 5.96 -12.73
CA LYS A 89 -0.96 6.19 -14.11
C LYS A 89 -2.24 5.43 -14.44
N THR A 90 -2.54 4.37 -13.70
CA THR A 90 -3.80 3.61 -13.79
C THR A 90 -5.02 4.35 -13.20
N GLY A 91 -4.83 5.55 -12.63
CA GLY A 91 -5.86 6.28 -11.87
C GLY A 91 -6.09 5.76 -10.46
N LYS A 92 -5.43 4.66 -10.06
CA LYS A 92 -5.50 4.12 -8.70
C LYS A 92 -4.60 4.87 -7.74
N GLN A 93 -5.01 4.93 -6.48
CA GLN A 93 -4.25 5.53 -5.40
C GLN A 93 -3.80 4.48 -4.38
N ILE A 94 -2.62 4.71 -3.80
CA ILE A 94 -2.10 4.02 -2.63
C ILE A 94 -1.95 5.08 -1.53
N ASN A 95 -2.68 4.91 -0.44
CA ASN A 95 -2.58 5.77 0.73
C ASN A 95 -1.72 5.06 1.79
N ILE A 96 -0.71 5.74 2.29
CA ILE A 96 0.17 5.28 3.37
C ILE A 96 -0.04 6.22 4.54
N ILE A 97 -0.38 5.68 5.69
CA ILE A 97 -0.98 6.42 6.79
C ILE A 97 -0.27 6.08 8.10
N ASN A 98 -0.01 7.08 8.94
CA ASN A 98 0.58 6.86 10.27
C ASN A 98 -0.36 6.02 11.16
N SER A 99 0.17 4.99 11.82
CA SER A 99 -0.58 4.23 12.82
C SER A 99 0.33 3.62 13.90
N GLY A 100 1.12 4.47 14.55
CA GLY A 100 1.95 4.08 15.68
C GLY A 100 3.26 3.40 15.23
N GLU A 101 3.50 2.16 15.68
CA GLU A 101 4.73 1.43 15.34
C GLU A 101 4.80 0.95 13.89
N ASP A 102 3.63 0.79 13.26
CA ASP A 102 3.44 0.41 11.87
C ASP A 102 2.84 1.59 11.08
N PHE A 103 2.72 1.43 9.77
CA PHE A 103 1.86 2.28 8.95
C PHE A 103 0.77 1.46 8.25
N GLU A 104 -0.37 2.09 8.02
CA GLU A 104 -1.45 1.49 7.25
C GLU A 104 -1.23 1.79 5.78
N VAL A 105 -1.42 0.79 4.93
CA VAL A 105 -1.56 1.00 3.50
C VAL A 105 -2.99 0.67 3.07
N GLN A 106 -3.65 1.64 2.45
CA GLN A 106 -4.93 1.45 1.78
C GLN A 106 -4.76 1.55 0.27
N ARG A 107 -5.22 0.54 -0.47
CA ARG A 107 -5.12 0.54 -1.95
C ARG A 107 -6.24 -0.27 -2.58
N TYR A 108 -6.37 -0.15 -3.90
CA TYR A 108 -7.22 -1.04 -4.69
C TYR A 108 -6.42 -2.23 -5.25
N VAL A 109 -6.98 -3.43 -5.12
CA VAL A 109 -6.53 -4.66 -5.80
C VAL A 109 -7.69 -5.17 -6.66
N GLY A 110 -7.57 -5.01 -7.98
CA GLY A 110 -8.73 -5.09 -8.87
C GLY A 110 -9.74 -3.98 -8.55
N PHE A 111 -10.97 -4.38 -8.22
CA PHE A 111 -12.08 -3.50 -7.80
C PHE A 111 -12.28 -3.45 -6.28
N LYS A 112 -11.48 -4.19 -5.50
CA LYS A 112 -11.63 -4.26 -4.05
C LYS A 112 -10.65 -3.32 -3.36
N LYS A 113 -11.15 -2.48 -2.45
CA LYS A 113 -10.30 -1.74 -1.51
C LYS A 113 -9.78 -2.71 -0.45
N VAL A 114 -8.47 -2.70 -0.23
CA VAL A 114 -7.79 -3.50 0.80
C VAL A 114 -6.99 -2.57 1.71
N SER A 115 -6.85 -2.99 2.96
CA SER A 115 -6.00 -2.33 3.95
C SER A 115 -5.10 -3.36 4.63
N TYR A 116 -3.87 -2.95 4.94
CA TYR A 116 -2.89 -3.77 5.64
C TYR A 116 -1.88 -2.91 6.41
N TRP A 117 -1.36 -3.48 7.49
CA TRP A 117 -0.21 -2.99 8.23
C TRP A 117 1.07 -3.42 7.54
N ALA A 118 2.07 -2.54 7.56
CA ALA A 118 3.40 -2.83 7.06
C ALA A 118 4.47 -2.08 7.88
N LYS A 119 5.69 -2.61 7.83
CA LYS A 119 6.87 -2.02 8.49
C LYS A 119 7.91 -1.60 7.47
N GLN A 120 8.39 -0.37 7.61
CA GLN A 120 9.53 0.20 6.91
C GLN A 120 9.99 1.45 7.68
N LYS A 121 11.29 1.53 7.99
CA LYS A 121 11.84 2.52 8.93
C LYS A 121 11.65 3.97 8.46
N ASP A 122 12.03 4.27 7.23
CA ASP A 122 12.05 5.63 6.69
C ASP A 122 10.64 6.21 6.49
N ILE A 123 9.68 5.39 6.02
CA ILE A 123 8.27 5.76 5.92
C ILE A 123 7.72 6.07 7.30
N ARG A 124 8.00 5.22 8.30
CA ARG A 124 7.56 5.45 9.68
C ARG A 124 8.13 6.75 10.23
N GLU A 125 9.42 7.01 10.03
CA GLU A 125 10.08 8.24 10.50
C GLU A 125 9.55 9.49 9.81
N LEU A 126 9.33 9.43 8.49
CA LEU A 126 8.69 10.51 7.75
C LEU A 126 7.27 10.79 8.29
N LEU A 127 6.45 9.76 8.44
CA LEU A 127 5.09 9.89 8.98
C LEU A 127 5.07 10.39 10.42
N ALA A 128 6.06 10.01 11.25
CA ALA A 128 6.18 10.49 12.62
C ALA A 128 6.54 11.97 12.67
N LYS A 129 7.53 12.41 11.88
CA LYS A 129 7.90 13.84 11.76
C LYS A 129 6.74 14.70 11.29
N LEU A 130 6.03 14.23 10.26
CA LEU A 130 4.84 14.91 9.76
C LEU A 130 3.71 14.96 10.79
N ALA A 131 3.65 13.98 11.70
CA ALA A 131 2.65 13.87 12.77
C ALA A 131 3.06 14.56 14.09
N SER A 132 4.33 14.99 14.23
CA SER A 132 4.79 15.86 15.32
C SER A 132 4.94 17.34 14.91
N GLY A 133 4.91 17.65 13.61
CA GLY A 133 5.10 19.01 13.09
C GLY A 133 6.57 19.39 12.90
N GLU A 134 7.48 18.42 12.99
CA GLU A 134 8.91 18.56 12.75
C GLU A 134 9.23 18.44 11.24
N ILE A 135 8.68 19.36 10.44
CA ILE A 135 8.87 19.39 8.97
C ILE A 135 9.95 20.38 8.59
#